data_AF-A0A1C6FFX7-F1
#
_entry.id   AF-A0A1C6FFX7-F1
#
_cell.length_a   1.000
_cell.length_b   1.000
_cell.length_c   1.000
_cell.angle_alpha   90.00
_cell.angle_beta   90.00
_cell.angle_gamma   90.00
#
_symmetry.space_group_name_H-M   'P 1'
#
loop_
_entity.id
_entity.type
_entity.pdbx_description
1 polymer ?
#
loop_
_entity_poly.entity_id
_entity_poly.type
_entity_poly.pdbx_seq_one_letter_code
_entity_poly.pdbx_strand_id
1 'polypeptide(L)'
;MVVDETLLSAVDVTAGLKKEGAIVINSSKSPAELRPLLKGYEGRVCTIDAGKISEEELGKNFPNTPMLAAIVRVSGVIGEEEFIKDMEGSFKHKFASKPQVIEGNMRALKRSLEEVQVG
;
A
#
# COMPACT_ATOMS: atom_id res chain seq x y z
N MET A 1 -5.09 -7.41 0.31
CA MET A 1 -4.88 -6.03 0.82
C MET A 1 -6.22 -5.45 1.22
N VAL A 2 -6.24 -4.57 2.21
CA VAL A 2 -7.44 -3.88 2.70
C VAL A 2 -7.23 -2.38 2.45
N VAL A 3 -8.02 -1.79 1.55
CA VAL A 3 -7.86 -0.39 1.14
C VAL A 3 -8.67 0.58 2.01
N ASP A 4 -9.59 0.06 2.81
CA ASP A 4 -10.46 0.79 3.72
C ASP A 4 -10.47 0.08 5.09
N GLU A 5 -10.01 0.78 6.13
CA GLU A 5 -9.92 0.26 7.50
C GLU A 5 -11.28 -0.21 8.05
N THR A 6 -12.40 0.40 7.62
CA THR A 6 -13.73 0.03 8.12
C THR A 6 -14.12 -1.42 7.81
N LEU A 7 -13.46 -2.04 6.82
CA LEU A 7 -13.67 -3.45 6.48
C LEU A 7 -13.19 -4.42 7.57
N LEU A 8 -12.25 -3.99 8.43
CA LEU A 8 -11.72 -4.82 9.52
C LEU A 8 -12.80 -5.23 10.52
N SER A 9 -13.83 -4.39 10.72
CA SER A 9 -14.96 -4.69 11.61
C SER A 9 -16.14 -5.33 10.88
N ALA A 10 -16.27 -5.10 9.57
CA ALA A 10 -17.40 -5.56 8.78
C ALA A 10 -17.28 -7.03 8.32
N VAL A 11 -16.07 -7.49 7.99
CA VAL A 11 -15.84 -8.82 7.39
C VAL A 11 -14.57 -9.47 7.93
N ASP A 12 -14.44 -10.79 7.74
CA ASP A 12 -13.17 -11.46 7.98
C ASP A 12 -12.19 -11.21 6.83
N VAL A 13 -11.40 -10.14 6.93
CA VAL A 13 -10.39 -9.78 5.92
C VAL A 13 -9.21 -10.76 5.85
N THR A 14 -9.10 -11.66 6.83
CA THR A 14 -8.00 -12.65 6.92
C THR A 14 -8.40 -14.04 6.46
N ALA A 15 -9.68 -14.25 6.17
CA ALA A 15 -10.19 -15.53 5.70
C ALA A 15 -9.44 -16.00 4.43
N GLY A 16 -8.89 -17.21 4.49
CA GLY A 16 -8.14 -17.82 3.38
C GLY A 16 -6.68 -17.39 3.27
N LEU A 17 -6.20 -16.49 4.13
CA LEU A 17 -4.76 -16.18 4.20
C LEU A 17 -3.99 -17.31 4.89
N LYS A 18 -2.81 -17.62 4.35
CA LYS A 18 -1.86 -18.58 4.93
C LYS A 18 -1.15 -17.97 6.13
N LYS A 19 -0.66 -18.81 7.05
CA LYS A 19 0.12 -18.36 8.22
C LYS A 19 1.40 -17.63 7.83
N GLU A 20 2.03 -18.03 6.72
CA GLU A 20 3.24 -17.38 6.19
C GLU A 20 2.91 -16.15 5.33
N GLY A 21 1.62 -15.90 5.11
CA GLY A 21 1.12 -14.78 4.33
C GLY A 21 1.31 -13.44 5.02
N ALA A 22 0.96 -12.39 4.29
CA ALA A 22 0.93 -11.02 4.80
C ALA A 22 -0.39 -10.34 4.41
N ILE A 23 -0.88 -9.48 5.29
CA ILE A 23 -1.99 -8.57 5.00
C ILE A 23 -1.46 -7.13 5.05
N VAL A 24 -1.70 -6.37 3.98
CA VAL A 24 -1.41 -4.93 3.91
C VAL A 24 -2.71 -4.16 4.09
N ILE A 25 -2.75 -3.25 5.05
CA ILE A 25 -3.94 -2.49 5.45
C ILE A 25 -3.64 -0.99 5.30
N ASN A 26 -4.52 -0.28 4.59
CA ASN A 26 -4.52 1.17 4.57
C ASN A 26 -5.04 1.70 5.92
N SER A 27 -4.15 2.26 6.73
CA SER A 27 -4.45 2.77 8.06
C SER A 27 -3.30 3.63 8.57
N SER A 28 -3.63 4.67 9.35
CA SER A 28 -2.66 5.45 10.12
C SER A 28 -2.16 4.72 11.38
N LYS A 29 -2.78 3.58 11.74
CA LYS A 29 -2.42 2.78 12.91
C LYS A 29 -1.26 1.85 12.60
N SER A 30 -0.48 1.53 13.63
CA SER A 30 0.61 0.55 13.53
C SER A 30 0.08 -0.88 13.35
N PRO A 31 0.90 -1.82 12.85
CA PRO A 31 0.53 -3.23 12.77
C PRO A 31 0.08 -3.83 14.12
N ALA A 32 0.72 -3.41 15.22
CA ALA A 32 0.41 -3.86 16.56
C ALA A 32 -1.00 -3.43 17.02
N GLU A 33 -1.41 -2.20 16.69
CA GLU A 33 -2.73 -1.68 17.01
C GLU A 33 -3.86 -2.37 16.23
N LEU A 34 -3.59 -2.80 14.99
CA LEU A 34 -4.58 -3.49 14.17
C LEU A 34 -4.68 -4.99 14.46
N ARG A 35 -3.62 -5.59 15.00
CA ARG A 35 -3.54 -7.04 15.22
C ARG A 35 -4.72 -7.63 16.02
N PRO A 36 -5.23 -6.99 17.08
CA PRO A 36 -6.41 -7.48 17.80
C PRO A 36 -7.69 -7.58 16.94
N LEU A 37 -7.78 -6.81 15.85
CA LEU A 37 -8.94 -6.82 14.94
C LEU A 37 -8.90 -7.97 13.92
N LEU A 38 -7.77 -8.67 13.81
CA LEU A 38 -7.52 -9.67 12.77
C LEU A 38 -7.82 -11.10 13.23
N LYS A 39 -8.72 -11.28 14.21
CA LYS A 39 -9.28 -12.58 14.62
C LYS A 39 -8.23 -13.69 14.88
N GLY A 40 -7.07 -13.32 15.42
CA GLY A 40 -6.00 -14.26 15.72
C GLY A 40 -5.09 -14.63 14.54
N TYR A 41 -5.13 -13.88 13.44
CA TYR A 41 -4.21 -14.07 12.32
C TYR A 41 -2.75 -14.03 12.75
N GLU A 42 -2.04 -15.13 12.50
CA GLU A 42 -0.65 -15.35 12.91
C GLU A 42 0.36 -14.78 11.91
N GLY A 43 -0.05 -14.50 10.67
CA GLY A 43 0.84 -14.00 9.64
C GLY A 43 1.26 -12.55 9.83
N ARG A 44 2.04 -12.06 8.86
CA ARG A 44 2.58 -10.69 8.89
C ARG A 44 1.46 -9.67 8.74
N VAL A 45 1.48 -8.64 9.59
CA VAL A 45 0.56 -7.52 9.52
C VAL A 45 1.36 -6.31 9.03
N CYS A 46 0.90 -5.70 7.95
CA CYS A 46 1.55 -4.54 7.38
C CYS A 46 0.56 -3.38 7.28
N THR A 47 1.02 -2.18 7.59
CA THR A 47 0.19 -0.98 7.53
C THR A 47 0.87 0.12 6.74
N ILE A 48 0.07 0.97 6.14
CA ILE A 48 0.51 2.17 5.43
C ILE A 48 -0.62 3.20 5.46
N ASP A 49 -0.28 4.47 5.70
CA ASP A 49 -1.24 5.57 5.59
C ASP A 49 -1.32 6.06 4.14
N ALA A 50 -1.94 5.24 3.28
CA ALA A 50 -2.07 5.55 1.86
C ALA A 50 -2.93 6.80 1.61
N GLY A 51 -3.86 7.09 2.52
CA GLY A 51 -4.69 8.29 2.48
C GLY A 51 -3.83 9.55 2.62
N LYS A 52 -3.05 9.64 3.70
CA LYS A 52 -2.13 10.75 3.95
C LYS A 52 -1.11 10.94 2.83
N ILE A 53 -0.45 9.86 2.40
CA ILE A 53 0.53 9.93 1.30
C ILE A 53 -0.12 10.48 0.03
N SER A 54 -1.35 10.03 -0.29
CA SER A 54 -2.05 10.51 -1.47
C SER A 54 -2.46 11.98 -1.36
N GLU A 55 -2.95 12.41 -0.22
CA GLU A 55 -3.34 13.81 0.00
C GLU A 55 -2.15 14.76 -0.10
N GLU A 56 -1.02 14.39 0.50
CA GLU A 56 0.21 15.20 0.47
C GLU A 56 0.86 15.25 -0.92
N GLU A 57 0.88 14.13 -1.65
CA GLU A 57 1.60 14.05 -2.94
C GLU A 57 0.73 14.33 -4.17
N LEU A 58 -0.56 14.04 -4.09
CA LEU A 58 -1.51 14.12 -5.21
C LEU A 58 -2.63 15.14 -4.99
N GLY A 59 -2.75 15.71 -3.77
CA GLY A 59 -3.81 16.65 -3.41
C GLY A 59 -5.19 16.01 -3.24
N LYS A 60 -5.28 14.68 -3.29
CA LYS A 60 -6.53 13.93 -3.14
C LYS A 60 -6.26 12.49 -2.73
N ASN A 61 -7.18 11.92 -1.94
CA ASN A 61 -7.11 10.52 -1.53
C ASN A 61 -7.26 9.55 -2.72
N PHE A 62 -6.14 8.99 -3.17
CA PHE A 62 -6.00 8.02 -4.25
C PHE A 62 -5.07 6.86 -3.82
N PRO A 63 -5.56 5.95 -2.95
CA PRO A 63 -4.70 5.02 -2.23
C PRO A 63 -4.06 3.95 -3.12
N ASN A 64 -4.49 3.81 -4.39
CA ASN A 64 -4.06 2.74 -5.28
C ASN A 64 -2.54 2.73 -5.52
N THR A 65 -1.94 3.89 -5.81
CA THR A 65 -0.49 3.97 -6.07
C THR A 65 0.32 3.62 -4.81
N PRO A 66 0.01 4.20 -3.62
CA PRO A 66 0.63 3.76 -2.38
C PRO A 66 0.46 2.28 -2.05
N MET A 67 -0.77 1.76 -2.18
CA MET A 67 -1.08 0.37 -1.84
C MET A 67 -0.37 -0.64 -2.76
N LEU A 68 -0.21 -0.30 -4.05
CA LEU A 68 0.56 -1.12 -4.99
C LEU A 68 2.03 -1.20 -4.56
N ALA A 69 2.63 -0.05 -4.23
CA ALA A 69 4.02 0.01 -3.77
C ALA A 69 4.23 -0.79 -2.47
N ALA A 70 3.31 -0.64 -1.50
CA ALA A 70 3.34 -1.39 -0.25
C ALA A 70 3.28 -2.91 -0.48
N ILE A 71 2.44 -3.38 -1.42
CA ILE A 71 2.35 -4.80 -1.76
C ILE A 71 3.64 -5.33 -2.41
N VAL A 72 4.24 -4.57 -3.32
CA VAL A 72 5.53 -4.93 -3.92
C VAL A 72 6.60 -5.05 -2.84
N ARG A 73 6.69 -4.06 -1.94
CA ARG A 73 7.67 -4.05 -0.85
C ARG A 73 7.51 -5.23 0.12
N VAL A 74 6.28 -5.59 0.46
CA VAL A 74 5.97 -6.67 1.41
C VAL A 74 6.13 -8.06 0.79
N SER A 75 5.77 -8.19 -0.50
CA SER A 75 5.86 -9.45 -1.23
C SER A 75 7.28 -9.78 -1.71
N GLY A 76 8.08 -8.76 -2.03
CA GLY A 76 9.40 -8.95 -2.65
C GLY A 76 9.33 -9.59 -4.04
N VAL A 77 8.19 -9.51 -4.72
CA VAL A 77 7.97 -10.16 -6.03
C VAL A 77 8.86 -9.58 -7.15
N ILE A 78 9.31 -8.33 -6.98
CA ILE A 78 10.20 -7.60 -7.86
C ILE A 78 11.09 -6.68 -7.01
N GLY A 79 12.30 -6.38 -7.47
CA GLY A 79 13.20 -5.45 -6.78
C GLY A 79 12.67 -4.01 -6.82
N GLU A 80 12.94 -3.23 -5.78
CA GLU A 80 12.41 -1.85 -5.65
C GLU A 80 12.87 -0.93 -6.81
N GLU A 81 14.14 -1.00 -7.21
CA GLU A 81 14.67 -0.19 -8.31
C GLU A 81 14.01 -0.55 -9.66
N GLU A 82 13.85 -1.85 -9.93
CA GLU A 82 13.19 -2.35 -11.13
C GLU A 82 11.72 -1.92 -11.15
N PHE A 83 11.03 -2.08 -10.03
CA PHE A 83 9.65 -1.63 -9.87
C PHE A 83 9.47 -0.12 -10.09
N ILE A 84 10.35 0.71 -9.51
CA ILE A 84 10.30 2.17 -9.71
C ILE A 84 10.46 2.51 -11.19
N LYS A 85 11.40 1.86 -11.89
CA LYS A 85 11.66 2.10 -13.31
C LYS A 85 10.46 1.69 -14.19
N ASP A 86 9.89 0.53 -13.93
CA ASP A 86 8.71 0.03 -14.67
C ASP A 86 7.50 0.93 -14.45
N MET A 87 7.30 1.40 -13.22
CA MET A 87 6.20 2.29 -12.88
C MET A 87 6.35 3.68 -13.50
N GLU A 88 7.58 4.20 -13.62
CA GLU A 88 7.82 5.44 -14.35
C GLU A 88 7.43 5.32 -15.83
N GLY A 89 7.81 4.21 -16.48
CA GLY A 89 7.41 3.91 -17.86
C GLY A 89 5.89 3.76 -18.02
N SER A 90 5.27 2.99 -17.11
CA SER A 90 3.82 2.77 -17.08
C SER A 90 3.04 4.08 -16.90
N PHE A 91 3.47 4.96 -15.99
CA PHE A 91 2.83 6.25 -15.77
C PHE A 91 3.03 7.23 -16.92
N LYS A 92 4.21 7.25 -17.56
CA LYS A 92 4.42 8.04 -18.79
C LYS A 92 3.47 7.63 -19.90
N HIS A 93 3.23 6.33 -20.07
CA HIS A 93 2.27 5.83 -21.06
C HIS A 93 0.81 6.15 -20.66
N LYS A 94 0.42 5.79 -19.43
CA LYS A 94 -0.95 5.93 -18.91
C LYS A 94 -1.40 7.39 -18.78
N PHE A 95 -0.48 8.29 -18.46
CA PHE A 95 -0.74 9.71 -18.24
C PHE A 95 -0.08 10.59 -19.30
N ALA A 96 0.12 10.09 -20.52
CA ALA A 96 0.71 10.85 -21.62
C ALA A 96 0.00 12.20 -21.87
N SER A 97 -1.33 12.25 -21.67
CA SER A 97 -2.14 13.47 -21.78
C SER A 97 -2.24 14.31 -20.50
N LYS A 98 -1.62 13.86 -19.39
CA LYS A 98 -1.59 14.55 -18.08
C LYS A 98 -0.22 14.41 -17.41
N PRO A 99 0.88 14.87 -18.03
CA PRO A 99 2.23 14.66 -17.51
C PRO A 99 2.44 15.23 -16.09
N GLN A 100 1.69 16.27 -15.72
CA GLN A 100 1.75 16.90 -14.40
C GLN A 100 1.40 15.96 -13.23
N VAL A 101 0.69 14.85 -13.47
CA VAL A 101 0.34 13.90 -12.40
C VAL A 101 1.42 12.84 -12.18
N ILE A 102 2.37 12.68 -13.11
CA ILE A 102 3.38 11.63 -13.07
C ILE A 102 4.29 11.82 -11.86
N GLU A 103 4.79 13.05 -11.66
CA GLU A 103 5.73 13.34 -10.57
C GLU A 103 5.14 13.05 -9.20
N GLY A 104 3.91 13.50 -8.94
CA GLY A 104 3.20 13.22 -7.68
C GLY A 104 2.98 11.71 -7.47
N ASN A 105 2.61 10.97 -8.52
CA ASN A 105 2.46 9.52 -8.43
C ASN A 105 3.80 8.82 -8.14
N MET A 106 4.90 9.30 -8.73
CA MET A 106 6.24 8.75 -8.44
C MET A 106 6.70 9.05 -7.01
N ARG A 107 6.41 10.25 -6.47
CA ARG A 107 6.71 10.57 -5.07
C ARG A 107 5.86 9.73 -4.11
N ALA A 108 4.55 9.62 -4.35
CA ALA A 108 3.66 8.77 -3.57
C ALA A 108 4.13 7.30 -3.56
N LEU A 109 4.54 6.79 -4.72
CA LEU A 109 5.08 5.44 -4.86
C LEU A 109 6.35 5.24 -4.03
N LYS A 110 7.34 6.13 -4.15
CA LYS A 110 8.60 6.03 -3.41
C LYS A 110 8.41 6.13 -1.91
N ARG A 111 7.64 7.13 -1.44
CA ARG A 111 7.29 7.28 -0.02
C ARG A 111 6.63 6.02 0.54
N SER A 112 5.80 5.35 -0.26
CA SER A 112 5.12 4.14 0.18
C SER A 112 6.05 2.93 0.35
N LEU A 113 7.15 2.86 -0.40
CA LEU A 113 8.18 1.83 -0.20
C LEU A 113 8.93 2.03 1.13
N GLU A 114 9.05 3.28 1.57
CA GLU A 114 9.74 3.67 2.81
C GLU A 114 8.82 3.63 4.04
N GLU A 115 7.57 4.09 3.90
CA GLU A 115 6.63 4.29 5.01
C GLU A 115 5.81 3.04 5.36
N VAL A 116 5.85 1.98 4.54
CA VAL A 116 5.15 0.72 4.88
C VAL A 116 5.76 0.08 6.12
N GLN A 117 4.92 -0.14 7.13
CA GLN A 117 5.30 -0.78 8.38
C GLN A 117 5.04 -2.28 8.29
N VAL A 118 5.94 -3.09 8.86
CA VAL A 118 5.82 -4.54 8.93
C VAL A 118 5.94 -4.98 10.39
N GLY A 119 4.99 -5.79 10.86
CA GLY A 119 4.97 -6.38 12.19
C GLY A 119 4.24 -7.72 12.28
#